data_AF-A0A1D8UZ90-F1
#
_entry.id   AF-A0A1D8UZ90-F1
#
_cell.length_a   1.000
_cell.length_b   1.000
_cell.length_c   1.000
_cell.angle_alpha   90.00
_cell.angle_beta   90.00
_cell.angle_gamma   90.00
#
_symmetry.space_group_name_H-M   'P 1'
#
loop_
_entity.id
_entity.type
_entity.pdbx_description
1 polymer ?
#
loop_
_entity_poly.entity_id
_entity_poly.type
_entity_poly.pdbx_seq_one_letter_code
_entity_poly.pdbx_strand_id
1 'polypeptide(L)' 'MTTPPKPATVRNLDRINLRLSAETFALIDAARADRHGSVSRNTWITEAIAEKLARETSANDRRREEQIANA' A
#
# COMPACT_ATOMS: atom_id res chain seq x y z
N MET A 1 -12.00 -19.44 -40.42
CA MET A 1 -11.87 -18.10 -39.80
C MET A 1 -11.50 -18.29 -38.35
N THR A 2 -10.22 -18.15 -38.01
CA THR A 2 -9.69 -18.29 -36.65
C THR A 2 -9.70 -16.91 -35.99
N THR A 3 -10.52 -16.73 -34.95
CA THR A 3 -10.50 -15.53 -34.13
C THR A 3 -9.22 -15.47 -33.31
N PRO A 4 -8.51 -14.34 -33.24
CA PRO A 4 -7.32 -14.22 -32.41
C PRO A 4 -7.70 -14.25 -30.92
N PRO A 5 -6.87 -14.86 -30.05
CA PRO A 5 -7.10 -14.87 -28.62
C PRO A 5 -7.05 -13.44 -28.08
N LYS A 6 -8.10 -13.04 -27.37
CA LYS A 6 -8.18 -11.74 -26.69
C LYS A 6 -7.02 -11.65 -25.69
N PRO A 7 -6.19 -10.59 -25.72
CA PRO A 7 -5.09 -10.45 -24.79
C PRO A 7 -5.66 -10.43 -23.36
N ALA A 8 -5.34 -11.47 -22.59
CA ALA A 8 -5.60 -11.49 -21.16
C ALA A 8 -4.76 -10.39 -20.54
N THR A 9 -5.38 -9.26 -20.22
CA THR A 9 -4.74 -8.18 -19.49
C THR A 9 -4.26 -8.74 -18.16
N VAL A 10 -2.95 -8.95 -18.03
CA VAL A 10 -2.29 -9.31 -16.78
C VAL A 10 -2.61 -8.22 -15.77
N ARG A 11 -3.57 -8.46 -14.89
CA ARG A 11 -3.82 -7.59 -13.74
C ARG A 11 -2.73 -7.93 -12.72
N ASN A 12 -1.59 -7.23 -12.79
CA ASN A 12 -0.50 -7.32 -11.81
C ASN A 12 -0.89 -6.80 -10.39
N LEU A 13 -2.18 -6.54 -10.16
CA LEU A 13 -2.70 -5.99 -8.92
C LEU A 13 -3.90 -6.82 -8.48
N ASP A 14 -3.84 -7.31 -7.25
CA ASP A 14 -4.94 -8.00 -6.60
C ASP A 14 -5.96 -7.01 -6.07
N ARG A 15 -7.25 -7.40 -6.13
CA ARG A 15 -8.35 -6.63 -5.56
C ARG A 15 -8.76 -7.24 -4.23
N ILE A 16 -8.85 -6.40 -3.20
CA ILE A 16 -9.38 -6.78 -1.89
C ILE A 16 -10.64 -5.97 -1.55
N ASN A 17 -11.53 -6.53 -0.73
CA ASN A 17 -12.61 -5.77 -0.09
C ASN A 17 -12.18 -5.44 1.33
N LEU A 18 -12.13 -4.16 1.66
CA LEU A 18 -11.69 -3.65 2.96
C LEU A 18 -12.90 -3.13 3.75
N ARG A 19 -13.09 -3.64 4.97
CA ARG A 19 -14.13 -3.18 5.90
C ARG A 19 -13.47 -2.40 7.03
N LEU A 20 -13.80 -1.12 7.13
CA LEU A 20 -13.36 -0.22 8.19
C LEU A 20 -14.57 0.51 8.76
N SER A 21 -14.43 1.09 9.96
CA SER A 21 -15.46 1.96 10.51
C SER A 21 -15.59 3.24 9.67
N ALA A 22 -16.75 3.89 9.74
CA ALA A 22 -16.97 5.17 9.08
C ALA A 22 -16.00 6.25 9.61
N GLU A 23 -15.70 6.21 10.91
CA GLU A 23 -14.72 7.09 11.54
C GLU A 23 -13.32 6.93 10.92
N THR A 24 -12.85 5.70 10.70
CA THR A 24 -11.55 5.48 10.05
C THR A 24 -11.54 6.01 8.62
N PHE A 25 -12.62 5.84 7.86
CA PHE A 25 -12.71 6.44 6.52
C PHE A 25 -12.69 7.97 6.56
N ALA A 26 -13.31 8.60 7.55
CA ALA A 26 -13.27 10.05 7.71
C ALA A 26 -11.84 10.55 8.03
N LEU A 27 -11.11 9.84 8.88
CA LEU A 27 -9.70 10.16 9.16
C LEU A 27 -8.81 10.02 7.92
N ILE A 28 -9.03 8.98 7.10
CA ILE A 28 -8.33 8.83 5.81
C ILE A 28 -8.69 9.99 4.88
N ASP A 29 -9.97 10.35 4.80
CA ASP A 29 -10.44 11.42 3.91
C ASP A 29 -9.93 12.80 4.33
N ALA A 30 -9.71 13.05 5.63
CA ALA A 30 -9.06 14.25 6.13
C ALA A 30 -7.55 14.24 5.81
N ALA A 31 -6.84 13.15 6.12
CA ALA A 31 -5.39 13.06 5.89
C ALA A 31 -5.00 13.16 4.41
N ARG A 32 -5.85 12.69 3.49
CA ARG A 32 -5.61 12.88 2.04
C ARG A 32 -5.86 14.32 1.57
N ALA A 33 -6.75 15.06 2.23
CA ALA A 33 -7.12 16.41 1.82
C ALA A 33 -5.99 17.42 2.09
N ASP A 34 -5.15 17.13 3.08
CA ASP A 34 -3.96 17.93 3.40
C ASP A 34 -2.85 17.81 2.34
N ARG A 35 -2.91 16.81 1.43
CA ARG A 35 -1.92 16.66 0.36
C ARG A 35 -2.25 17.53 -0.85
N HIS A 36 -1.22 18.13 -1.42
CA HIS A 36 -1.31 18.81 -2.71
C HIS A 36 -1.64 17.81 -3.82
N GLY A 37 -2.78 18.03 -4.48
CA GLY A 37 -3.31 17.17 -5.53
C GLY A 37 -4.40 16.23 -5.01
N SER A 38 -5.44 16.00 -5.82
CA SER A 38 -6.56 15.15 -5.44
C SER A 38 -6.18 13.67 -5.48
N VAL A 39 -5.64 13.13 -4.39
CA VAL A 39 -5.27 11.72 -4.26
C VAL A 39 -6.51 10.87 -3.95
N SER A 40 -6.70 9.77 -4.69
CA SER A 40 -7.80 8.83 -4.42
C SER A 40 -7.58 8.09 -3.10
N ARG A 41 -8.65 7.58 -2.47
CA ARG A 41 -8.50 6.76 -1.24
C ARG A 41 -7.62 5.54 -1.47
N ASN A 42 -7.78 4.86 -2.60
CA ASN A 42 -6.99 3.67 -2.92
C ASN A 42 -5.51 4.03 -3.03
N THR A 43 -5.18 5.11 -3.73
CA THR A 43 -3.81 5.60 -3.85
C THR A 43 -3.22 5.91 -2.48
N TRP A 44 -3.95 6.67 -1.65
CA TRP A 44 -3.49 7.01 -0.31
C TRP A 44 -3.26 5.76 0.56
N ILE A 45 -4.18 4.80 0.53
CA ILE A 45 -4.07 3.53 1.28
C ILE A 45 -2.87 2.71 0.79
N THR A 46 -2.69 2.57 -0.52
CA THR A 46 -1.56 1.84 -1.10
C THR A 46 -0.23 2.46 -0.69
N GLU A 47 -0.12 3.79 -0.74
CA GLU A 47 1.09 4.51 -0.33
C GLU A 47 1.35 4.40 1.17
N ALA A 48 0.32 4.53 2.00
CA ALA A 48 0.45 4.37 3.45
C ALA A 48 0.91 2.96 3.85
N ILE A 49 0.40 1.92 3.19
CA ILE A 49 0.85 0.54 3.39
C ILE A 49 2.31 0.38 2.96
N ALA A 50 2.68 0.88 1.77
CA ALA A 50 4.05 0.79 1.27
C ALA A 50 5.04 1.50 2.21
N GLU A 51 4.70 2.69 2.69
CA GLU A 51 5.50 3.45 3.64
C GLU A 51 5.66 2.70 4.96
N LYS A 52 4.56 2.15 5.50
CA LYS A 52 4.57 1.37 6.73
C LYS A 52 5.48 0.14 6.64
N LEU A 53 5.38 -0.61 5.54
CA LEU A 53 6.21 -1.79 5.30
C LEU A 53 7.69 -1.41 5.13
N ALA A 54 8.00 -0.35 4.37
CA ALA A 54 9.37 0.13 4.22
C ALA A 54 10.00 0.55 5.56
N ARG A 55 9.24 1.27 6.40
CA ARG A 55 9.68 1.67 7.75
C ARG A 55 9.97 0.44 8.63
N GLU A 56 9.14 -0.59 8.57
CA GLU A 56 9.32 -1.82 9.36
C GLU A 56 10.50 -2.67 8.87
N THR A 57 10.68 -2.81 7.56
CA THR A 57 11.85 -3.49 6.98
C THR A 57 13.13 -2.79 7.43
N SER A 58 13.21 -1.47 7.26
CA SER A 58 14.38 -0.69 7.71
C SER A 58 14.63 -0.78 9.21
N ALA A 59 13.57 -0.84 10.04
CA ALA A 59 13.72 -0.99 11.49
C ALA A 59 14.19 -2.40 11.88
N ASN A 60 13.71 -3.43 11.20
CA ASN A 60 14.12 -4.81 11.45
C ASN A 60 15.55 -5.08 10.99
N ASP A 61 15.98 -4.51 9.86
CA ASP A 61 17.36 -4.63 9.38
C ASP A 61 18.35 -4.05 10.40
N ARG A 62 18.06 -2.87 10.96
CA ARG A 62 18.88 -2.27 12.03
C ARG A 62 18.96 -3.16 13.27
N ARG A 63 17.82 -3.69 13.75
CA ARG A 63 17.81 -4.59 14.92
C ARG A 63 18.62 -5.87 14.68
N ARG A 64 18.64 -6.36 13.44
CA ARG A 64 19.40 -7.56 13.07
C ARG A 64 20.90 -7.28 13.03
N GLU A 65 21.31 -6.12 12.49
CA GLU A 65 22.70 -5.67 12.49
C GLU A 65 23.23 -5.48 13.92
N GLU A 66 22.43 -4.86 14.79
CA GLU A 66 22.76 -4.68 16.22
C GLU A 66 22.89 -6.02 16.97
N GLN A 67 22.09 -7.03 16.63
CA GLN A 67 22.20 -8.37 17.23
C GLN A 67 23.45 -9.12 16.78
N ILE A 68 23.87 -8.98 15.51
CA ILE A 68 25.10 -9.59 14.99
C ILE A 68 26.34 -8.91 15.60
N ALA A 69 26.31 -7.59 15.78
CA ALA A 69 27.44 -6.85 16.37
C ALA A 69 27.65 -7.11 17.87
N ASN A 70 26.62 -7.59 18.57
CA ASN A 70 26.65 -7.88 20.01
C ASN A 70 26.83 -9.39 20.33
N ALA A 71 27.02 -10.24 19.33
CA ALA A 71 27.26 -11.69 19.46
C ALA A 71 28.74 -12.02 19.21
#